data_AF-A0A5D2GLN3-F1
#
_entry.id   AF-A0A5D2GLN3-F1
#
_cell.length_a   1.000
_cell.length_b   1.000
_cell.length_c   1.000
_cell.angle_alpha   90.00
_cell.angle_beta   90.00
_cell.angle_gamma   90.00
#
_symmetry.space_group_name_H-M   'P 1'
#
loop_
_entity.id
_entity.type
_entity.pdbx_description
1 polymer ?
#
loop_
_entity_poly.entity_id
_entity_poly.type
_entity_poly.pdbx_seq_one_letter_code
_entity_poly.pdbx_strand_id
1 'polypeptide(L)'
;MAPPNQLCLVLVIFLSVFLLSSLSTSAIIPKANVSLSIPSSQLVCLKALSTPEVIAAMDTTQLGTLIMKLGAANAKATLNVYNEIIKKPGSPQALKAFNCCVEAYKYAILSFEMVSSELVEDPQTVNYDVAVIGPEIANCEKELINVKVQAPRLLAGN
;
A
#
# COMPACT_ATOMS: atom_id res chain seq x y z
N MET A 1 26.59 33.05 45.39
CA MET A 1 25.89 31.82 45.83
C MET A 1 24.47 31.90 45.28
N ALA A 2 24.15 31.14 44.23
CA ALA A 2 22.79 31.05 43.70
C ALA A 2 21.94 30.18 44.65
N PRO A 3 20.67 30.52 44.91
CA PRO A 3 19.89 29.78 45.90
C PRO A 3 19.62 28.36 45.39
N PRO A 4 19.78 27.31 46.23
CA PRO A 4 19.62 25.90 45.85
C PRO A 4 18.21 25.57 45.35
N ASN A 5 17.25 26.48 45.53
CA ASN A 5 15.86 26.33 45.15
C ASN A 5 15.59 26.40 43.64
N GLN A 6 16.44 27.07 42.85
CA GLN A 6 16.17 27.22 41.41
C GLN A 6 16.45 25.94 40.62
N LEU A 7 17.49 25.19 41.00
CA LEU A 7 17.84 23.92 40.36
C LEU A 7 16.78 22.85 40.61
N CYS A 8 16.19 22.84 41.81
CA CYS A 8 15.09 21.95 42.16
C CYS A 8 13.81 22.26 41.36
N LEU A 9 13.52 23.54 41.15
CA LEU A 9 12.34 24.00 40.41
C LEU A 9 12.43 23.65 38.91
N VAL A 10 13.62 23.79 38.32
CA VAL A 10 13.88 23.40 36.93
C VAL A 10 13.74 21.89 36.74
N LEU A 11 14.26 21.08 37.67
CA LEU A 11 14.14 19.61 37.63
C LEU A 11 12.68 19.15 37.71
N VAL A 12 11.87 19.76 38.59
CA VAL A 12 10.43 19.43 38.70
C VAL A 12 9.67 19.76 37.43
N ILE A 13 9.97 20.91 36.79
CA ILE A 13 9.36 21.29 35.52
C ILE A 13 9.72 20.27 34.42
N PHE A 14 11.00 19.91 34.29
CA PHE A 14 11.45 18.93 33.29
C PHE A 14 10.80 17.55 33.49
N LEU A 15 10.73 17.06 34.74
CA LEU A 15 10.07 15.80 35.08
C LEU A 15 8.57 15.83 34.80
N SER A 16 7.89 16.95 35.10
CA SER A 16 6.46 17.10 34.79
C SER A 16 6.18 17.08 33.29
N VAL A 17 7.02 17.73 32.47
CA VAL A 17 6.88 17.70 31.01
C VAL A 17 7.13 16.29 30.46
N PHE A 18 8.14 15.58 30.97
CA PHE A 18 8.41 14.19 30.58
C PHE A 18 7.26 13.24 30.94
N LEU A 19 6.65 13.40 32.11
CA LEU A 19 5.50 12.59 32.56
C LEU A 19 4.20 12.91 31.81
N LEU A 20 3.99 14.16 31.40
CA LEU A 20 2.86 14.55 30.55
C LEU A 20 3.03 14.07 29.11
N SER A 21 4.27 13.95 28.62
CA SER A 21 4.58 13.47 27.26
C SER A 21 4.44 11.95 27.12
N SER A 22 4.53 11.19 28.22
CA SER A 22 4.39 9.72 28.23
C SER A 22 2.96 9.25 28.49
N LEU A 23 1.99 10.18 28.65
CA LEU A 23 0.57 9.88 28.63
C LEU A 23 0.18 9.53 27.20
N SER A 24 0.54 8.32 26.81
CA SER A 24 0.02 7.63 25.64
C SER A 24 -1.50 7.75 25.70
N THR A 25 -2.05 8.51 24.75
CA THR A 25 -3.46 8.48 24.44
C THR A 25 -3.78 7.02 24.12
N SER A 26 -4.28 6.31 25.13
CA SER A 26 -4.93 5.03 24.92
C SER A 26 -6.02 5.35 23.92
N ALA A 27 -5.86 4.90 22.68
CA ALA A 27 -6.88 5.04 21.67
C ALA A 27 -8.10 4.30 22.21
N ILE A 28 -9.03 5.04 22.82
CA ILE A 28 -10.37 4.57 23.09
C ILE A 28 -10.95 4.39 21.70
N ILE A 29 -10.87 3.18 21.16
CA ILE A 29 -11.61 2.80 19.97
C ILE A 29 -13.08 3.03 20.33
N PRO A 30 -13.76 4.03 19.76
CA PRO A 30 -15.19 4.10 19.95
C PRO A 30 -15.73 2.87 19.24
N LYS A 31 -16.37 1.96 19.98
CA LYS A 31 -17.28 0.97 19.40
C LYS A 31 -18.47 1.73 18.82
N ALA A 32 -18.22 2.46 17.74
CA ALA A 32 -19.24 3.09 16.95
C ALA A 32 -19.83 1.99 16.08
N ASN A 33 -21.01 1.50 16.45
CA ASN A 33 -21.89 0.73 15.57
C ASN A 33 -22.47 1.63 14.46
N VAL A 34 -21.64 2.47 13.86
CA VAL A 34 -21.96 3.17 12.64
C VAL A 34 -21.59 2.20 11.53
N SER A 35 -22.59 1.77 10.77
CA SER A 35 -22.35 1.15 9.47
C SER A 35 -21.70 2.21 8.57
N LEU A 36 -20.39 2.41 8.74
CA LEU A 36 -19.59 3.16 7.80
C LEU A 36 -19.69 2.38 6.49
N SER A 37 -20.15 3.04 5.44
CA SER A 37 -19.86 2.57 4.09
C SER A 37 -18.34 2.69 3.91
N ILE A 38 -17.61 1.67 4.37
CA ILE A 38 -16.16 1.59 4.23
C ILE A 38 -15.86 1.61 2.72
N PRO A 39 -15.16 2.63 2.20
CA PRO A 39 -14.76 2.64 0.79
C PRO A 39 -14.00 1.34 0.46
N SER A 40 -14.20 0.79 -0.73
CA SER A 40 -13.57 -0.48 -1.16
C SER A 40 -12.05 -0.48 -0.91
N SER A 41 -11.39 0.65 -1.15
CA SER A 41 -9.95 0.83 -0.88
C SER A 41 -9.57 0.68 0.60
N GLN A 42 -10.42 1.14 1.52
CA GLN A 42 -10.19 1.02 2.96
C GLN A 42 -10.38 -0.43 3.43
N LEU A 43 -11.34 -1.17 2.85
CA LEU A 43 -11.51 -2.60 3.14
C LEU A 43 -10.33 -3.41 2.61
N VAL A 44 -9.84 -3.11 1.40
CA VAL A 44 -8.65 -3.74 0.82
C VAL A 44 -7.40 -3.46 1.66
N CYS A 45 -7.23 -2.20 2.09
CA CYS A 45 -6.15 -1.82 2.99
C CYS A 45 -6.20 -2.61 4.32
N LEU A 46 -7.36 -2.65 4.97
CA LEU A 46 -7.52 -3.41 6.21
C LEU A 46 -7.24 -4.90 6.00
N LYS A 47 -7.69 -5.48 4.89
CA LYS A 47 -7.42 -6.88 4.54
C LYS A 47 -5.92 -7.14 4.36
N ALA A 48 -5.21 -6.25 3.65
CA ALA A 48 -3.76 -6.35 3.47
C ALA A 48 -3.00 -6.23 4.80
N LEU A 49 -3.47 -5.37 5.71
CA LEU A 49 -2.88 -5.17 7.03
C LEU A 49 -3.22 -6.26 8.05
N SER A 50 -4.15 -7.16 7.74
CA SER A 50 -4.65 -8.18 8.68
C SER A 50 -3.98 -9.55 8.51
N THR A 51 -2.95 -9.70 7.69
CA THR A 51 -2.24 -10.99 7.58
C THR A 51 -1.33 -11.23 8.79
N PRO A 52 -1.14 -12.48 9.23
CA PRO A 52 -0.29 -12.77 10.39
C PRO A 52 1.13 -12.21 10.26
N GLU A 53 1.72 -12.27 9.07
CA GLU A 53 3.06 -11.75 8.79
C GLU A 53 3.11 -10.23 8.92
N VAL A 54 2.09 -9.52 8.44
CA VAL A 54 2.01 -8.06 8.54
C VAL A 54 1.75 -7.60 9.96
N ILE A 55 0.91 -8.32 10.71
CA ILE A 55 0.65 -8.04 12.14
C ILE A 55 1.92 -8.25 12.97
N ALA A 56 2.76 -9.22 12.59
CA ALA A 56 4.01 -9.52 13.29
C ALA A 56 5.16 -8.55 12.94
N ALA A 57 4.97 -7.65 11.97
CA ALA A 57 5.99 -6.68 11.59
C ALA A 57 6.34 -5.76 12.77
N MET A 58 7.63 -5.68 13.11
CA MET A 58 8.08 -4.95 14.30
C MET A 58 8.38 -3.47 14.04
N ASP A 59 8.51 -3.08 12.77
CA ASP A 59 8.84 -1.73 12.35
C ASP A 59 8.25 -1.40 10.96
N THR A 60 8.31 -0.13 10.58
CA THR A 60 7.75 0.38 9.32
C THR A 60 8.47 -0.14 8.08
N THR A 61 9.75 -0.52 8.19
CA THR A 61 10.52 -1.09 7.09
C THR A 61 10.05 -2.51 6.80
N GLN A 62 9.96 -3.36 7.83
CA GLN A 62 9.40 -4.71 7.71
C GLN A 62 7.98 -4.67 7.15
N LEU A 63 7.15 -3.76 7.68
CA LEU A 63 5.80 -3.53 7.17
C LEU A 63 5.81 -3.16 5.68
N GLY A 64 6.62 -2.16 5.30
CA GLY A 64 6.75 -1.74 3.91
C GLY A 64 7.20 -2.87 2.99
N THR A 65 8.24 -3.62 3.36
CA THR A 65 8.71 -4.80 2.63
C THR A 65 7.61 -5.84 2.43
N LEU A 66 6.83 -6.15 3.48
CA LEU A 66 5.73 -7.11 3.38
C LEU A 66 4.62 -6.63 2.46
N ILE A 67 4.27 -5.34 2.51
CA ILE A 67 3.26 -4.74 1.64
C ILE A 67 3.73 -4.71 0.17
N MET A 68 5.01 -4.40 -0.10
CA MET A 68 5.55 -4.46 -1.47
C MET A 68 5.52 -5.89 -2.02
N LYS A 69 5.88 -6.90 -1.20
CA LYS A 69 5.78 -8.32 -1.59
C LYS A 69 4.34 -8.74 -1.89
N LEU A 70 3.38 -8.26 -1.09
CA LEU A 70 1.96 -8.49 -1.34
C LEU A 70 1.52 -7.85 -2.67
N GLY A 71 1.96 -6.62 -2.94
CA GLY A 71 1.75 -5.92 -4.20
C GLY A 71 2.27 -6.70 -5.41
N ALA A 72 3.53 -7.17 -5.34
CA ALA A 72 4.13 -8.01 -6.38
C ALA A 72 3.36 -9.32 -6.60
N ALA A 73 2.96 -10.00 -5.52
CA ALA A 73 2.19 -11.25 -5.60
C ALA A 73 0.83 -11.04 -6.27
N ASN A 74 0.10 -9.97 -5.90
CA ASN A 74 -1.18 -9.63 -6.53
C ASN A 74 -1.00 -9.24 -8.00
N ALA A 75 0.01 -8.44 -8.33
CA ALA A 75 0.33 -8.07 -9.71
C ALA A 75 0.64 -9.31 -10.56
N LYS A 76 1.38 -10.28 -10.01
CA LYS A 76 1.69 -11.56 -10.67
C LYS A 76 0.45 -12.42 -10.89
N ALA A 77 -0.43 -12.51 -9.89
CA ALA A 77 -1.70 -13.22 -10.02
C ALA A 77 -2.56 -12.62 -11.13
N THR A 78 -2.64 -11.29 -11.21
CA THR A 78 -3.41 -10.60 -12.25
C THR A 78 -2.76 -10.73 -13.63
N LEU A 79 -1.43 -10.63 -13.73
CA LEU A 79 -0.69 -10.90 -14.97
C LEU A 79 -1.00 -12.31 -15.52
N ASN A 80 -1.07 -13.32 -14.66
CA ASN A 80 -1.44 -14.67 -15.08
C ASN A 80 -2.85 -14.71 -15.67
N VAL A 81 -3.81 -13.97 -15.11
CA VAL A 81 -5.17 -13.86 -15.69
C VAL A 81 -5.11 -13.25 -17.09
N TYR A 82 -4.35 -12.17 -17.29
CA TYR A 82 -4.16 -11.59 -18.62
C TYR A 82 -3.52 -12.57 -19.60
N ASN A 83 -2.47 -13.29 -19.18
CA ASN A 83 -1.80 -14.30 -19.99
C ASN A 83 -2.72 -15.44 -20.42
N GLU A 84 -3.70 -15.82 -19.61
CA GLU A 84 -4.71 -16.80 -20.00
C GLU A 84 -5.77 -16.22 -20.95
N ILE A 85 -6.11 -14.94 -20.80
CA ILE A 85 -7.11 -14.28 -21.66
C ILE A 85 -6.55 -14.10 -23.08
N ILE A 86 -5.30 -13.66 -23.23
CA ILE A 86 -4.69 -13.41 -24.56
C ILE A 86 -4.51 -14.67 -25.41
N LYS A 87 -4.52 -15.86 -24.79
CA LYS A 87 -4.49 -17.14 -25.51
C LYS A 87 -5.78 -17.41 -26.27
N LYS A 88 -6.88 -16.77 -25.88
CA LYS A 88 -8.18 -16.93 -26.55
C LYS A 88 -8.25 -16.02 -27.77
N PRO A 89 -8.83 -16.49 -28.89
CA PRO A 89 -9.07 -15.65 -30.05
C PRO A 89 -9.89 -14.41 -29.67
N GLY A 90 -9.46 -13.24 -30.14
CA GLY A 90 -10.12 -11.96 -29.89
C GLY A 90 -9.86 -10.99 -31.04
N SER A 91 -10.44 -9.79 -30.97
CA SER A 91 -10.17 -8.75 -31.96
C SER A 91 -8.72 -8.24 -31.79
N PRO A 92 -8.05 -7.78 -32.87
CA PRO A 92 -6.73 -7.16 -32.78
C PRO A 92 -6.69 -5.98 -31.79
N GLN A 93 -7.79 -5.23 -31.69
CA GLN A 93 -7.93 -4.11 -30.77
C GLN A 93 -7.98 -4.58 -29.31
N ALA A 94 -8.73 -5.66 -29.02
CA ALA A 94 -8.76 -6.25 -27.69
C ALA A 94 -7.39 -6.82 -27.31
N LEU A 95 -6.71 -7.50 -28.24
CA LEU A 95 -5.37 -8.03 -28.01
C LEU A 95 -4.36 -6.90 -27.70
N LYS A 96 -4.44 -5.78 -28.42
CA LYS A 96 -3.61 -4.60 -28.12
C LYS A 96 -3.87 -4.05 -26.71
N ALA A 97 -5.13 -3.93 -26.30
CA ALA A 97 -5.49 -3.46 -24.97
C ALA A 97 -5.01 -4.44 -23.87
N PHE A 98 -5.16 -5.75 -24.08
CA PHE A 98 -4.63 -6.75 -23.14
C PHE A 98 -3.10 -6.70 -23.03
N ASN A 99 -2.39 -6.57 -24.15
CA ASN A 99 -0.93 -6.45 -24.14
C ASN A 99 -0.46 -5.19 -23.40
N CYS A 100 -1.20 -4.07 -23.50
CA CYS A 100 -0.93 -2.88 -22.69
C CYS A 100 -0.97 -3.20 -21.18
N CYS A 101 -1.98 -3.95 -20.73
CA CYS A 101 -2.04 -4.37 -19.33
C CYS A 101 -0.97 -5.40 -18.96
N VAL A 102 -0.63 -6.34 -19.85
CA VAL A 102 0.47 -7.30 -19.62
C VAL A 102 1.77 -6.56 -19.31
N GLU A 103 2.12 -5.54 -20.10
CA GLU A 103 3.33 -4.76 -19.87
C GLU A 103 3.23 -3.91 -18.59
N ALA A 104 2.08 -3.28 -18.32
CA ALA A 104 1.87 -2.53 -17.09
C ALA A 104 2.00 -3.40 -15.82
N TYR A 105 1.49 -4.64 -15.84
CA TYR A 105 1.66 -5.57 -14.72
C TYR A 105 3.07 -6.15 -14.60
N LYS A 106 3.80 -6.35 -15.71
CA LYS A 106 5.23 -6.70 -15.64
C LYS A 106 6.03 -5.57 -14.99
N TYR A 107 5.76 -4.33 -15.38
CA TYR A 107 6.35 -3.15 -14.76
C TYR A 107 6.03 -3.10 -13.26
N ALA A 108 4.76 -3.25 -12.87
CA ALA A 108 4.35 -3.25 -11.47
C ALA A 108 5.08 -4.32 -10.63
N ILE A 109 5.23 -5.55 -11.15
CA ILE A 109 5.96 -6.62 -10.45
C ILE A 109 7.41 -6.22 -10.22
N LEU A 110 8.09 -5.75 -11.27
CA LEU A 110 9.50 -5.34 -11.17
C LEU A 110 9.67 -4.17 -10.21
N SER A 111 8.81 -3.15 -10.28
CA SER A 111 8.84 -2.02 -9.37
C SER A 111 8.65 -2.46 -7.93
N PHE A 112 7.63 -3.27 -7.61
CA PHE A 112 7.42 -3.77 -6.25
C PHE A 112 8.59 -4.62 -5.72
N GLU A 113 9.19 -5.47 -6.56
CA GLU A 113 10.32 -6.31 -6.17
C GLU A 113 11.59 -5.48 -5.92
N MET A 114 11.87 -4.49 -6.77
CA MET A 114 13.05 -3.62 -6.67
C MET A 114 12.97 -2.65 -5.49
N VAL A 115 11.87 -1.92 -5.38
CA VAL A 115 11.71 -0.89 -4.33
C VAL A 115 11.68 -1.49 -2.92
N SER A 116 11.34 -2.78 -2.81
CA SER A 116 11.40 -3.49 -1.52
C SER A 116 12.82 -3.62 -0.97
N SER A 117 13.86 -3.65 -1.81
CA SER A 117 15.25 -3.66 -1.34
C SER A 117 15.79 -2.26 -1.03
N GLU A 118 15.25 -1.24 -1.68
CA GLU A 118 15.73 0.15 -1.56
C GLU A 118 15.05 0.93 -0.42
N LEU A 119 14.01 0.36 0.20
CA LEU A 119 13.22 1.02 1.24
C LEU A 119 14.05 1.50 2.45
N VAL A 120 15.19 0.85 2.73
CA VAL A 120 16.10 1.27 3.82
C VAL A 120 17.02 2.40 3.37
N GLU A 121 17.40 2.41 2.09
CA GLU A 121 18.41 3.32 1.54
C GLU A 121 17.79 4.66 1.15
N ASP A 122 16.67 4.64 0.42
CA ASP A 122 15.96 5.82 -0.04
C ASP A 122 14.43 5.64 -0.06
N PRO A 123 13.76 5.84 1.09
CA PRO A 123 12.31 5.74 1.17
C PRO A 123 11.56 6.76 0.29
N GLN A 124 12.18 7.89 -0.07
CA GLN A 124 11.52 8.92 -0.88
C GLN A 124 11.44 8.50 -2.35
N THR A 125 12.52 7.95 -2.88
CA THR A 125 12.55 7.37 -4.23
C THR A 125 11.58 6.20 -4.33
N VAL A 126 11.58 5.29 -3.34
CA VAL A 126 10.60 4.19 -3.27
C VAL A 126 9.15 4.70 -3.29
N ASN A 127 8.84 5.76 -2.54
CA ASN A 127 7.50 6.34 -2.55
C ASN A 127 7.12 6.89 -3.94
N TYR A 128 8.05 7.53 -4.65
CA TYR A 128 7.83 8.00 -6.01
C TYR A 128 7.58 6.83 -6.97
N ASP A 129 8.44 5.81 -6.94
CA ASP A 129 8.37 4.67 -7.85
C ASP A 129 7.06 3.88 -7.68
N VAL A 130 6.63 3.67 -6.43
CA VAL A 130 5.35 2.99 -6.14
C VAL A 130 4.16 3.85 -6.55
N ALA A 131 4.25 5.18 -6.43
CA ALA A 131 3.17 6.08 -6.84
C ALA A 131 2.94 6.08 -8.36
N VAL A 132 3.95 5.75 -9.17
CA VAL A 132 3.84 5.66 -10.64
C VAL A 132 3.10 4.40 -11.11
N ILE A 133 3.07 3.34 -10.30
CA ILE A 133 2.41 2.06 -10.66
C ILE A 133 0.90 2.26 -10.90
N GLY A 134 0.23 3.01 -10.02
CA GLY A 134 -1.22 3.24 -10.12
C GLY A 134 -1.65 3.87 -11.45
N PRO A 135 -1.05 5.00 -11.86
CA PRO A 135 -1.27 5.60 -13.18
C PRO A 135 -1.04 4.67 -14.37
N GLU A 136 0.02 3.84 -14.36
CA GLU A 136 0.32 2.89 -15.44
C GLU A 136 -0.79 1.84 -15.58
N ILE A 137 -1.27 1.29 -14.47
CA ILE A 137 -2.39 0.33 -14.47
C ILE A 137 -3.68 1.01 -14.95
N ALA A 138 -4.00 2.19 -14.43
CA ALA A 138 -5.21 2.93 -14.81
C ALA A 138 -5.23 3.27 -16.32
N ASN A 139 -4.08 3.54 -16.91
CA ASN A 139 -3.96 3.78 -18.35
C ASN A 139 -4.34 2.54 -19.17
N CYS A 140 -3.88 1.35 -18.76
CA CYS A 140 -4.22 0.10 -19.43
C CYS A 140 -5.71 -0.26 -19.26
N GLU A 141 -6.28 -0.04 -18.07
CA GLU A 141 -7.70 -0.27 -17.79
C GLU A 141 -8.60 0.62 -18.64
N LYS A 142 -8.20 1.88 -18.84
CA LYS A 142 -8.90 2.80 -19.75
C LYS A 142 -8.95 2.27 -21.18
N GLU A 143 -7.86 1.67 -21.67
CA GLU A 143 -7.85 1.05 -23.00
C GLU A 143 -8.83 -0.12 -23.09
N LEU A 144 -8.92 -0.97 -22.05
CA LEU A 144 -9.91 -2.06 -21.99
C LEU A 144 -11.35 -1.54 -22.04
N ILE A 145 -11.65 -0.44 -21.34
CA ILE A 145 -12.96 0.21 -21.35
C ILE A 145 -13.26 0.79 -22.74
N ASN A 146 -12.29 1.47 -23.37
CA ASN A 146 -12.44 2.07 -24.69
C ASN A 146 -12.80 1.04 -25.77
N VAL A 147 -12.20 -0.16 -25.69
CA VAL A 147 -12.51 -1.27 -26.61
C VAL A 147 -13.70 -2.13 -26.19
N LYS A 148 -14.39 -1.75 -25.10
CA LYS A 148 -15.59 -2.42 -24.56
C LYS A 148 -15.37 -3.91 -24.27
N VAL A 149 -14.20 -4.27 -23.75
CA VAL A 149 -13.90 -5.65 -23.36
C VAL A 149 -14.82 -6.05 -22.20
N GLN A 150 -15.60 -7.12 -22.40
CA GLN A 150 -16.33 -7.76 -21.31
C GLN A 150 -15.39 -8.69 -20.55
N ALA A 151 -14.72 -8.17 -19.53
CA ALA A 151 -13.93 -8.97 -18.62
C ALA A 151 -14.22 -8.58 -17.16
N PRO A 152 -15.37 -9.01 -16.60
CA PRO A 152 -15.77 -8.64 -15.24
C PRO A 152 -14.75 -9.02 -14.17
N ARG A 153 -14.02 -10.13 -14.38
CA ARG A 153 -12.94 -10.58 -13.48
C ARG A 153 -11.71 -9.68 -13.50
N LEU A 154 -11.47 -8.94 -14.58
CA LEU A 154 -10.34 -8.01 -14.68
C LEU A 154 -10.65 -6.68 -14.00
N LEU A 155 -11.88 -6.18 -14.18
CA LEU A 155 -12.33 -4.89 -13.64
C LEU A 155 -12.57 -4.91 -12.12
N ALA A 156 -12.69 -6.09 -11.52
CA ALA A 156 -12.88 -6.25 -10.08
C ALA A 156 -11.56 -6.33 -9.29
N GLY A 157 -10.42 -6.58 -9.95
CA GLY A 157 -9.15 -6.90 -9.28
C GLY A 157 -9.18 -8.26 -8.55
N ASN A 158 -7.99 -8.74 -8.14
CA ASN A 158 -7.82 -9.91 -7.25
C ASN A 158 -7.58 -9.48 -5.80
#